data_AF-Q4S7Z7-F1
#
_entry.id   AF-Q4S7Z7-F1
#
_cell.length_a   1.000
_cell.length_b   1.000
_cell.length_c   1.000
_cell.angle_alpha   90.00
_cell.angle_beta   90.00
_cell.angle_gamma   90.00
#
_symmetry.space_group_name_H-M   'P 1'
#
loop_
_entity.id
_entity.type
_entity.pdbx_description
1 polymer ?
#
loop_
_entity_poly.entity_id
_entity_poly.type
_entity_poly.pdbx_seq_one_letter_code
_entity_poly.pdbx_strand_id
1 'polypeptide(L)' 'MVAYWRQAGLSYIRFSAICASAVRAALKPQFKTEAVRDVMA' A
#
# COMPACT_ATOMS: atom_id res chain seq x y z
N MET A 1 -13.78 -19.73 -3.68
CA MET A 1 -13.48 -18.41 -4.28
C MET A 1 -12.22 -17.85 -3.64
N VAL A 2 -11.13 -17.72 -4.41
CA VAL A 2 -9.85 -17.14 -3.96
C VAL A 2 -9.73 -15.74 -4.54
N ALA A 3 -9.27 -14.78 -3.74
CA ALA A 3 -9.11 -13.40 -4.21
C ALA A 3 -8.14 -13.32 -5.40
N TYR A 4 -8.42 -12.46 -6.39
CA TYR A 4 -7.67 -12.43 -7.65
C TYR A 4 -6.15 -12.26 -7.45
N TRP A 5 -5.74 -11.43 -6.48
CA TRP A 5 -4.34 -11.16 -6.19
C TRP A 5 -3.60 -12.39 -5.64
N ARG A 6 -4.29 -13.27 -4.91
CA ARG A 6 -3.74 -14.57 -4.48
C ARG A 6 -3.50 -15.49 -5.67
N GLN A 7 -4.40 -15.48 -6.66
CA GLN A 7 -4.21 -16.24 -7.91
C GLN A 7 -3.05 -15.68 -8.74
N ALA A 8 -2.85 -14.36 -8.70
CA ALA A 8 -1.69 -13.70 -9.31
C ALA A 8 -0.36 -13.91 -8.55
N GLY A 9 -0.33 -14.74 -7.50
CA GLY A 9 0.89 -15.06 -6.74
C GLY A 9 1.37 -13.96 -5.79
N LEU A 10 0.52 -12.97 -5.47
CA LEU A 10 0.86 -11.96 -4.45
C LEU A 10 0.74 -12.57 -3.05
N SER A 11 1.81 -12.45 -2.27
CA SER A 11 1.73 -12.67 -0.83
C SER A 11 0.90 -11.57 -0.19
N TYR A 12 0.25 -11.88 0.94
CA TYR A 12 -0.53 -10.88 1.68
C TYR A 12 0.31 -9.65 2.06
N ILE A 13 1.57 -9.86 2.46
CA ILE A 13 2.51 -8.79 2.80
C ILE A 13 2.72 -7.86 1.59
N ARG A 14 2.95 -8.42 0.40
CA ARG A 14 3.13 -7.63 -0.83
C ARG A 14 1.85 -6.89 -1.22
N PHE A 15 0.70 -7.57 -1.13
CA PHE A 15 -0.59 -6.95 -1.40
C PHE A 15 -0.86 -5.78 -0.46
N SER A 16 -0.65 -5.98 0.85
CA SER A 16 -0.82 -4.95 1.88
C SER A 16 0.09 -3.75 1.65
N ALA A 17 1.37 -3.98 1.31
CA ALA A 17 2.31 -2.90 1.00
C ALA A 17 1.84 -2.05 -0.20
N ILE A 18 1.38 -2.69 -1.28
CA ILE A 18 0.86 -2.00 -2.48
C ILE A 18 -0.35 -1.13 -2.12
N CYS A 19 -1.31 -1.68 -1.37
CA CYS A 19 -2.49 -0.93 -0.93
C CYS A 19 -2.09 0.27 -0.05
N ALA A 20 -1.16 0.07 0.87
CA ALA A 20 -0.68 1.13 1.75
C ALA A 20 0.02 2.26 0.96
N SER A 21 0.79 1.93 -0.09
CA SER A 21 1.37 2.92 -1.00
C SER A 21 0.30 3.68 -1.80
N ALA A 22 -0.70 2.98 -2.33
CA ALA A 22 -1.79 3.61 -3.08
C ALA A 22 -2.59 4.60 -2.22
N VAL A 23 -2.91 4.23 -0.98
CA VAL A 23 -3.61 5.11 -0.03
C VAL A 23 -2.79 6.37 0.28
N ARG A 24 -1.49 6.23 0.52
CA ARG A 24 -0.60 7.38 0.76
C ARG A 24 -0.48 8.29 -0.45
N ALA A 25 -0.48 7.73 -1.66
CA ALA A 25 -0.43 8.51 -2.89
C ALA A 25 -1.68 9.38 -3.07
N ALA A 26 -2.84 8.89 -2.61
CA ALA A 26 -4.15 9.54 -2.68
C ALA A 26 -4.42 10.56 -1.56
N LEU A 27 -3.55 10.66 -0.55
CA LEU A 27 -3.67 11.66 0.51
C LEU A 27 -3.51 13.09 -0.03
N LYS A 28 -4.20 14.04 0.63
CA LYS A 28 -3.98 15.47 0.39
C LYS A 28 -2.50 15.81 0.64
N PRO A 29 -1.92 16.77 -0.11
CA PRO A 29 -0.50 17.13 0.00
C PRO A 29 -0.03 17.41 1.43
N GLN A 30 -0.92 18.00 2.24
CA GLN A 30 -0.68 18.36 3.65
C GLN A 30 -0.32 17.15 4.53
N PHE A 31 -0.87 15.96 4.24
CA PHE A 31 -0.67 14.75 5.03
C PHE A 31 0.27 13.74 4.36
N LYS A 32 0.60 13.97 3.08
CA LYS A 32 1.37 13.02 2.27
C LYS A 32 2.83 12.94 2.71
N THR A 33 3.43 14.07 3.10
CA THR A 33 4.82 14.15 3.59
C THR A 33 5.03 13.33 4.85
N GLU A 34 4.13 13.44 5.82
CA GLU A 34 4.19 12.67 7.06
C GLU A 34 3.97 11.17 6.81
N ALA A 35 3.01 10.83 5.95
CA ALA A 35 2.68 9.44 5.65
C ALA A 35 3.76 8.70 4.86
N VAL A 36 4.53 9.40 4.01
CA VAL A 36 5.66 8.82 3.25
C VAL A 36 6.88 8.58 4.15
N ARG A 37 7.11 9.45 5.15
CA ARG A 37 8.25 9.33 6.08
C ARG A 37 8.23 8.00 6.84
N ASP A 38 7.05 7.51 7.20
CA ASP A 38 6.84 6.31 8.01
C ASP A 38 7.24 4.99 7.31
N VAL A 39 7.52 5.02 5.99
CA VAL A 39 7.95 3.84 5.21
C VAL A 39 9.47 3.70 5.19
N MET A 40 10.22 4.73 5.60
CA MET A 40 11.69 4.78 5.51
C MET A 40 12.41 4.59 6.86
N ALA A 41 11.66 4.28 7.92
CA ALA A 41 12.19 3.85 9.23
C ALA A 41 12.17 2.32 9.34
#